data_AF-A0AAD5LP78-F1
#
_entry.id   AF-A0AAD5LP78-F1
#
_cell.length_a   1.000
_cell.length_b   1.000
_cell.length_c   1.000
_cell.angle_alpha   90.00
_cell.angle_beta   90.00
_cell.angle_gamma   90.00
#
_symmetry.space_group_name_H-M   'P 1'
#
loop_
_entity.id
_entity.type
_entity.pdbx_description
1 polymer ?
#
loop_
_entity_poly.entity_id
_entity_poly.type
_entity_poly.pdbx_seq_one_letter_code
_entity_poly.pdbx_strand_id
1 'polypeptide(L)'
;MDARDTPELGSTARVPRVRIKNVTLVRPIENLAGHCSIFSTGSFDMRESSSNMNALIKKMMEGFRDAAVLMDSKRISCQQLASKSSWVPDSLRKSCYVCTRSFGPTRHRHHCRLCGEVVCKKCLVIRNATVAAQPGRSVVSKLKVCMFCPQD
;
A
#
# COMPACT_ATOMS: atom_id res chain seq x y z
N MET A 1 14.92 19.03 13.83
CA MET A 1 13.94 19.99 14.40
C MET A 1 13.55 19.47 15.76
N ASP A 2 14.05 20.13 16.80
CA ASP A 2 13.70 19.80 18.18
C ASP A 2 12.23 20.14 18.43
N ALA A 3 11.48 19.22 19.03
CA ALA A 3 10.05 19.33 19.31
C ALA A 3 9.70 20.35 20.43
N ARG A 4 10.46 21.44 20.56
CA ARG A 4 10.30 22.45 21.63
C ARG A 4 9.06 23.33 21.44
N ASP A 5 8.49 23.39 20.24
CA ASP A 5 7.36 24.26 19.90
C ASP A 5 6.01 23.54 19.85
N THR A 6 5.90 22.32 20.42
CA THR A 6 4.62 21.60 20.42
C THR A 6 3.70 22.25 21.45
N PRO A 7 2.56 22.87 21.07
CA PRO A 7 1.70 23.57 22.01
C PRO A 7 1.24 22.65 23.14
N GLU A 8 1.14 23.19 24.35
CA GLU A 8 0.54 22.50 25.48
C GLU A 8 -0.93 22.21 25.14
N LEU A 9 -1.28 20.93 24.96
CA LEU A 9 -2.66 20.52 24.72
C LEU A 9 -3.42 20.75 26.03
N GLY A 10 -4.41 21.64 26.02
CA GLY A 10 -5.12 22.10 27.21
C GLY A 10 -5.60 20.95 28.12
N SER A 11 -5.64 21.22 29.42
CA SER A 11 -5.89 20.28 30.54
C SER A 11 -7.19 19.45 30.47
N THR A 12 -8.04 19.67 29.48
CA THR A 12 -9.33 19.01 29.30
C THR A 12 -9.27 17.75 28.44
N ALA A 13 -8.19 17.53 27.68
CA ALA A 13 -8.03 16.34 26.86
C ALA A 13 -7.19 15.28 27.61
N ARG A 14 -7.82 14.15 27.99
CA ARG A 14 -7.11 12.96 28.52
C ARG A 14 -6.36 12.23 27.38
N VAL A 15 -5.36 12.89 26.81
CA VAL A 15 -4.52 12.34 25.75
C VAL A 15 -3.12 12.10 26.32
N PRO A 16 -2.66 10.84 26.42
CA PRO A 16 -1.33 10.54 26.93
C PRO A 16 -0.27 11.08 25.98
N ARG A 17 0.69 11.83 26.52
CA ARG A 17 1.85 12.32 25.76
C ARG A 17 2.91 11.24 25.65
N VAL A 18 3.39 11.03 24.43
CA VAL A 18 4.42 10.03 24.11
C VAL A 18 5.58 10.75 23.45
N ARG A 19 6.80 10.57 23.98
CA ARG A 19 8.01 11.02 23.30
C ARG A 19 8.63 9.85 22.54
N ILE A 20 8.77 10.02 21.23
CA ILE A 20 9.30 8.97 20.34
C ILE A 20 10.59 9.48 19.71
N LYS A 21 11.66 8.70 19.83
CA LYS A 21 12.85 8.84 18.97
C LYS A 21 12.89 7.63 18.06
N ASN A 22 12.72 7.83 16.75
CA ASN A 22 12.74 6.77 15.76
C ASN A 22 13.78 7.11 14.69
N VAL A 23 14.62 6.13 14.35
CA VAL A 23 15.54 6.16 13.22
C VAL A 23 15.05 5.12 12.21
N THR A 24 14.77 5.57 10.99
CA THR A 24 14.38 4.67 9.88
C THR A 24 15.42 4.76 8.77
N LEU A 25 15.97 3.61 8.40
CA LEU A 25 16.88 3.43 7.28
C LEU A 25 16.09 2.80 6.13
N VAL A 26 16.10 3.45 4.97
CA VAL A 26 15.53 2.92 3.73
C VAL A 26 16.67 2.68 2.78
N ARG A 27 16.92 1.40 2.43
CA ARG A 27 17.94 1.03 1.44
C ARG A 27 17.29 0.39 0.21
N PRO A 28 17.68 0.76 -1.01
CA PRO A 28 17.28 0.00 -2.20
C PRO A 28 17.83 -1.43 -2.10
N ILE A 29 17.10 -2.39 -2.67
CA ILE A 29 17.58 -3.77 -2.76
C ILE A 29 18.31 -3.93 -4.08
N GLU A 30 19.57 -4.36 -4.02
CA GLU A 30 20.38 -4.62 -5.22
C GLU A 30 19.69 -5.64 -6.13
N ASN A 31 19.73 -5.38 -7.44
CA ASN A 31 19.12 -6.23 -8.47
C ASN A 31 17.59 -6.43 -8.37
N LEU A 32 16.89 -5.61 -7.59
CA LEU A 32 15.43 -5.67 -7.49
C LEU A 32 14.81 -4.27 -7.58
N ALA A 33 14.66 -3.77 -8.82
CA ALA A 33 14.10 -2.46 -9.08
C ALA A 33 12.71 -2.27 -8.42
N GLY A 34 12.48 -1.07 -7.89
CA GLY A 34 11.24 -0.72 -7.19
C GLY A 34 11.07 -1.35 -5.81
N HIS A 35 12.09 -2.05 -5.29
CA HIS A 35 12.06 -2.62 -3.93
C HIS A 35 13.07 -1.91 -3.02
N CYS A 36 12.66 -1.68 -1.78
CA CYS A 36 13.52 -1.18 -0.72
C CYS A 36 13.34 -2.06 0.52
N SER A 37 14.38 -2.15 1.35
CA SER A 37 14.23 -2.67 2.70
C SER A 37 14.21 -1.51 3.67
N ILE A 38 13.31 -1.60 4.64
CA ILE A 38 13.09 -0.59 5.66
C ILE A 38 13.50 -1.19 6.99
N PHE A 39 14.45 -0.55 7.67
CA PHE A 39 14.84 -0.87 9.04
C PHE A 39 14.45 0.30 9.92
N SER A 40 13.59 0.06 10.90
CA SER A 40 13.16 1.07 11.87
C SER A 40 13.53 0.63 13.27
N THR A 41 14.19 1.51 14.02
CA THR A 41 14.50 1.33 15.43
C THR A 41 14.08 2.58 16.19
N GLY A 42 13.55 2.43 17.39
CA GLY A 42 13.13 3.59 18.16
C GLY A 42 12.96 3.30 19.64
N SER A 43 13.04 4.37 20.42
CA SER A 43 12.76 4.39 21.86
C SER A 43 11.51 5.22 22.13
N PHE A 44 10.65 4.70 23.00
CA PHE A 44 9.38 5.32 23.39
C PHE A 44 9.46 5.65 24.87
N ASP A 45 9.37 6.93 25.22
CA ASP A 45 9.32 7.42 26.60
C ASP A 45 7.87 7.87 26.89
N MET A 46 7.19 7.07 27.72
CA MET A 46 5.82 7.28 28.17
C MET A 46 5.78 7.19 29.70
N ARG A 47 5.28 8.24 30.35
CA ARG A 47 5.24 8.33 31.83
C ARG A 47 4.08 7.54 32.48
N GLU A 48 3.26 6.81 31.73
CA GLU A 48 2.07 6.09 32.23
C GLU A 48 2.00 4.59 31.81
N SER A 49 1.21 3.82 32.57
CA SER A 49 1.00 2.36 32.64
C SER A 49 1.34 1.48 31.41
N SER A 50 1.96 0.32 31.69
CA SER A 50 2.52 -0.66 30.74
C SER A 50 1.51 -1.33 29.79
N SER A 51 0.23 -1.43 30.13
CA SER A 51 -0.78 -2.09 29.28
C SER A 51 -1.09 -1.28 28.01
N ASN A 52 -1.09 0.04 28.10
CA ASN A 52 -1.25 0.94 26.95
C ASN A 52 -0.03 0.90 26.01
N MET A 53 1.15 0.59 26.55
CA MET A 53 2.40 0.50 25.79
C MET A 53 2.41 -0.67 24.80
N ASN A 54 2.01 -1.87 25.25
CA ASN A 54 1.93 -3.05 24.38
C ASN A 54 0.94 -2.83 23.23
N ALA A 55 -0.20 -2.17 23.51
CA ALA A 55 -1.18 -1.85 22.49
C ALA A 55 -0.64 -0.83 21.46
N LEU A 56 0.10 0.20 21.91
CA LEU A 56 0.73 1.18 21.02
C LEU A 56 1.80 0.54 20.13
N ILE A 57 2.71 -0.23 20.72
CA ILE A 57 3.77 -0.94 19.99
C ILE A 57 3.14 -1.90 18.97
N LYS A 58 2.10 -2.63 19.35
CA LYS A 58 1.36 -3.52 18.44
C LYS A 58 0.77 -2.75 17.26
N LYS A 59 0.10 -1.61 17.50
CA LYS A 59 -0.44 -0.75 16.44
C LYS A 59 0.65 -0.22 15.50
N MET A 60 1.81 0.14 16.03
CA MET A 60 2.95 0.56 15.21
C MET A 60 3.47 -0.59 14.33
N MET A 61 3.62 -1.79 14.90
CA MET A 61 4.05 -2.98 14.16
C MET A 61 3.04 -3.39 13.08
N GLU A 62 1.73 -3.25 13.34
CA GLU A 62 0.68 -3.42 12.34
C GLU A 62 0.84 -2.41 11.19
N GLY A 63 1.12 -1.14 11.51
CA GLY A 63 1.43 -0.11 10.51
C GLY A 63 2.64 -0.46 9.64
N PHE A 64 3.72 -1.00 10.23
CA PHE A 64 4.89 -1.45 9.47
C PHE A 64 4.58 -2.66 8.58
N ARG A 65 3.79 -3.62 9.07
CA ARG A 65 3.35 -4.77 8.27
C ARG A 65 2.57 -4.34 7.03
N ASP A 66 1.69 -3.35 7.19
CA ASP A 66 0.78 -2.89 6.13
C ASP A 66 1.38 -1.77 5.28
N ALA A 67 2.60 -1.30 5.59
CA ALA A 67 3.26 -0.20 4.89
C ALA A 67 3.35 -0.43 3.39
N ALA A 68 3.73 -1.64 2.95
CA ALA A 68 3.80 -1.98 1.53
C ALA A 68 2.43 -1.87 0.83
N VAL A 69 1.35 -2.31 1.50
CA VAL A 69 -0.02 -2.25 0.97
C VAL A 69 -0.52 -0.81 0.90
N LEU A 70 -0.18 0.01 1.90
CA LEU A 70 -0.51 1.44 1.93
C LEU A 70 0.25 2.22 0.84
N MET A 71 1.53 1.93 0.64
CA MET A 71 2.33 2.50 -0.43
C MET A 71 1.77 2.12 -1.81
N ASP A 72 1.41 0.85 -2.02
CA ASP A 72 0.71 0.39 -3.23
C ASP A 72 -0.61 1.13 -3.45
N SER A 73 -1.46 1.21 -2.43
CA SER A 73 -2.76 1.90 -2.46
C SER A 73 -2.60 3.36 -2.89
N LYS A 74 -1.66 4.07 -2.27
CA LYS A 74 -1.36 5.47 -2.60
C LYS A 74 -0.83 5.60 -4.03
N ARG A 75 0.11 4.75 -4.43
CA ARG A 75 0.63 4.72 -5.80
C ARG A 75 -0.49 4.52 -6.82
N ILE A 76 -1.35 3.54 -6.63
CA ILE A 76 -2.49 3.25 -7.53
C ILE A 76 -3.46 4.44 -7.56
N SER A 77 -3.70 5.10 -6.42
CA SER A 77 -4.58 6.28 -6.34
C SER A 77 -4.06 7.49 -7.12
N CYS A 78 -2.74 7.58 -7.32
CA CYS A 78 -2.10 8.63 -8.10
C CYS A 78 -1.97 8.29 -9.59
N GLN A 79 -2.38 7.10 -10.02
CA GLN A 79 -2.28 6.66 -11.41
C GLN A 79 -3.65 6.66 -12.09
N GLN A 80 -3.66 6.93 -13.39
CA GLN A 80 -4.87 6.85 -14.19
C GLN A 80 -5.23 5.39 -14.45
N LEU A 81 -6.47 5.00 -14.16
CA LEU A 81 -6.95 3.66 -14.47
C LEU A 81 -7.09 3.48 -15.99
N ALA A 82 -6.69 2.30 -16.48
CA ALA A 82 -6.93 1.91 -17.86
C ALA A 82 -8.44 1.93 -18.16
N SER A 83 -8.80 2.67 -19.22
CA SER A 83 -10.14 2.63 -19.79
C SER A 83 -10.50 1.19 -20.16
N LYS A 84 -11.76 0.80 -19.99
CA LYS A 84 -12.23 -0.53 -20.39
C LYS A 84 -12.01 -0.79 -21.89
N SER A 85 -12.02 0.26 -22.71
CA SER A 85 -11.73 0.18 -24.15
C SER A 85 -10.25 -0.11 -24.45
N SER A 86 -9.33 0.19 -23.53
CA SER A 86 -7.90 -0.07 -23.68
C SER A 86 -7.46 -1.39 -23.04
N TRP A 87 -8.39 -2.19 -22.51
CA TRP A 87 -8.06 -3.50 -21.95
C TRP A 87 -7.68 -4.47 -23.05
N VAL A 88 -6.64 -5.27 -22.79
CA VAL A 88 -6.19 -6.28 -23.74
C VAL A 88 -7.28 -7.35 -23.90
N PRO A 89 -7.75 -7.62 -25.14
CA PRO A 89 -8.72 -8.67 -25.38
C PRO A 89 -8.21 -10.04 -24.96
N ASP A 90 -9.10 -10.86 -24.37
CA ASP A 90 -8.77 -12.20 -23.89
C ASP A 90 -8.19 -13.12 -25.00
N SER A 91 -8.62 -12.91 -26.24
CA SER A 91 -8.14 -13.64 -27.42
C SER A 91 -6.66 -13.38 -27.73
N LEU A 92 -6.14 -12.20 -27.40
CA LEU A 92 -4.75 -11.82 -27.62
C LEU A 92 -3.82 -12.38 -26.54
N ARG A 93 -4.35 -12.85 -25.40
CA ARG A 93 -3.55 -13.39 -24.30
C ARG A 93 -3.79 -14.89 -24.08
N LYS A 94 -2.84 -15.69 -24.57
CA LYS A 94 -2.81 -17.15 -24.35
C LYS A 94 -2.26 -17.54 -22.96
N SER A 95 -1.47 -16.66 -22.34
CA SER A 95 -0.82 -16.89 -21.05
C SER A 95 -0.89 -15.68 -20.13
N CYS A 96 -0.75 -15.90 -18.82
CA CYS A 96 -0.76 -14.83 -17.83
C CYS A 96 0.37 -13.81 -18.11
N TYR A 97 0.05 -12.52 -18.13
CA TYR A 97 1.06 -11.47 -18.34
C TYR A 97 2.20 -11.54 -17.32
N VAL A 98 1.87 -11.78 -16.05
CA VAL A 98 2.87 -11.83 -14.97
C VAL A 98 3.68 -13.12 -14.92
N CYS A 99 3.02 -14.28 -14.82
CA CYS A 99 3.73 -15.55 -14.57
C CYS A 99 3.90 -16.44 -15.81
N THR A 100 3.52 -15.94 -16.99
CA THR A 100 3.65 -16.58 -18.32
C THR A 100 3.03 -17.97 -18.49
N ARG A 101 2.36 -18.50 -17.46
CA ARG A 101 1.62 -19.77 -17.53
C ARG A 101 0.36 -19.64 -18.38
N SER A 102 0.14 -20.61 -19.26
CA SER A 102 -1.03 -20.67 -20.15
C SER A 102 -2.34 -20.67 -19.38
N PHE A 103 -3.31 -19.93 -19.90
CA PHE A 103 -4.70 -20.01 -19.46
C PHE A 103 -5.32 -21.34 -19.92
N GLY A 104 -6.35 -21.79 -19.21
CA GLY A 104 -7.01 -23.07 -19.47
C GLY A 104 -8.23 -23.26 -18.56
N PRO A 105 -8.80 -24.46 -18.49
CA PRO A 105 -10.05 -24.72 -17.76
C PRO A 105 -10.00 -24.31 -16.29
N THR A 106 -8.85 -24.46 -15.63
CA THR A 106 -8.66 -24.14 -14.20
C THR A 106 -7.93 -22.81 -13.96
N ARG A 107 -7.39 -22.19 -15.02
CA ARG A 107 -6.69 -20.90 -14.95
C ARG A 107 -7.46 -19.88 -15.78
N HIS A 108 -8.37 -19.19 -15.11
CA HIS A 108 -9.19 -18.15 -15.72
C HIS A 108 -8.42 -16.83 -15.91
N ARG A 109 -8.92 -16.03 -16.86
CA ARG A 109 -8.43 -14.70 -17.22
C ARG A 109 -9.05 -13.63 -16.33
N HIS A 110 -8.26 -12.66 -15.92
CA HIS A 110 -8.68 -11.49 -15.17
C HIS A 110 -7.93 -10.25 -15.63
N HIS A 111 -8.63 -9.15 -15.91
CA HIS A 111 -7.97 -7.90 -16.27
C HIS A 111 -7.41 -7.15 -15.06
N CYS A 112 -6.24 -6.55 -15.21
CA CYS A 112 -5.76 -5.52 -14.31
C CYS A 112 -6.53 -4.23 -14.58
N ARG A 113 -7.12 -3.60 -13.53
CA ARG A 113 -7.89 -2.36 -13.68
C ARG A 113 -6.99 -1.13 -13.85
N LEU A 114 -5.70 -1.28 -13.57
CA LEU A 114 -4.72 -0.21 -13.69
C LEU A 114 -4.09 -0.19 -15.09
N CYS A 115 -3.49 -1.29 -15.55
CA CYS A 115 -2.83 -1.35 -16.87
C CYS A 115 -3.62 -2.09 -17.97
N GLY A 116 -4.78 -2.68 -17.68
CA GLY A 116 -5.60 -3.37 -18.68
C GLY A 116 -5.13 -4.77 -19.10
N GLU A 117 -3.99 -5.24 -18.61
CA GLU A 117 -3.42 -6.55 -18.95
C GLU A 117 -4.16 -7.76 -18.38
N VAL A 118 -3.98 -8.94 -19.00
CA VAL A 118 -4.67 -10.18 -18.60
C VAL A 118 -3.78 -11.05 -17.71
N VAL A 119 -4.26 -11.34 -16.50
CA VAL A 119 -3.54 -12.13 -15.48
C VAL A 119 -4.39 -13.24 -14.89
N CYS A 120 -3.75 -14.22 -14.26
CA CYS A 120 -4.43 -15.27 -13.50
C CYS A 120 -4.70 -14.85 -12.06
N LYS A 121 -5.58 -15.57 -11.35
CA LYS A 121 -5.96 -15.28 -9.96
C LYS A 121 -4.76 -15.18 -9.01
N LYS A 122 -3.73 -16.00 -9.20
CA LYS A 122 -2.50 -15.98 -8.38
C LYS A 122 -1.62 -14.75 -8.61
N CYS A 123 -1.79 -14.08 -9.73
CA CYS A 123 -1.03 -12.87 -10.08
C CYS A 123 -1.86 -11.59 -9.93
N LEU A 124 -3.06 -11.71 -9.37
CA LEU A 124 -4.00 -10.63 -9.17
C LEU A 124 -4.10 -10.32 -7.67
N VAL A 125 -3.92 -9.06 -7.32
CA VAL A 125 -4.12 -8.53 -5.97
C VAL A 125 -5.30 -7.57 -5.95
N ILE A 126 -5.92 -7.43 -4.78
CA ILE A 126 -6.94 -6.42 -4.54
C ILE A 126 -6.30 -5.31 -3.70
N ARG A 127 -6.48 -4.07 -4.14
CA ARG A 127 -6.00 -2.88 -3.43
C ARG A 127 -7.14 -1.88 -3.31
N ASN A 128 -7.25 -1.26 -2.15
CA ASN A 128 -8.05 -0.05 -2.03
C ASN A 128 -7.30 1.06 -2.77
N ALA A 129 -8.03 1.89 -3.51
CA ALA A 129 -7.48 3.09 -4.13
C ALA A 129 -8.56 4.15 -4.19
N THR A 130 -8.15 5.40 -4.02
CA THR A 130 -9.00 6.56 -4.26
C THR A 130 -9.08 6.80 -5.76
N VAL A 131 -10.29 6.76 -6.31
CA VAL A 131 -10.55 6.93 -7.74
C VAL A 131 -11.49 8.12 -7.94
N ALA A 132 -11.27 8.89 -9.01
CA ALA A 132 -12.19 9.94 -9.40
C ALA A 132 -13.51 9.31 -9.88
N ALA A 133 -14.60 9.56 -9.17
CA ALA A 133 -15.94 9.13 -9.57
C ALA A 133 -16.64 10.20 -10.42
N GLN A 134 -16.44 11.47 -10.05
CA GLN A 134 -16.95 12.66 -10.74
C GLN A 134 -15.98 13.83 -10.51
N PRO A 135 -16.08 14.93 -11.29
CA PRO A 135 -15.31 16.14 -11.02
C PRO A 135 -15.47 16.59 -9.56
N GLY A 136 -14.36 16.72 -8.83
CA GLY A 136 -14.37 17.11 -7.42
C GLY A 136 -14.80 16.03 -6.42
N ARG A 137 -15.22 14.83 -6.86
CA ARG A 137 -15.62 13.73 -5.97
C ARG A 137 -14.80 12.47 -6.23
N SER A 138 -13.97 12.14 -5.25
CA SER A 138 -13.23 10.88 -5.22
C SER A 138 -13.88 9.88 -4.27
N VAL A 139 -13.79 8.60 -4.59
CA VAL A 139 -14.28 7.49 -3.76
C VAL A 139 -13.20 6.44 -3.58
N VAL A 140 -13.19 5.77 -2.43
CA VAL A 140 -12.31 4.63 -2.21
C VAL A 140 -12.96 3.39 -2.81
N SER A 141 -12.25 2.73 -3.73
CA SER A 141 -12.70 1.53 -4.43
C SER A 141 -11.73 0.37 -4.27
N LYS A 142 -12.24 -0.86 -4.26
CA LYS A 142 -11.44 -2.10 -4.31
C LYS A 142 -11.11 -2.45 -5.75
N LEU A 143 -9.87 -2.25 -6.15
CA LEU A 143 -9.39 -2.50 -7.51
C LEU A 143 -8.63 -3.83 -7.60
N LYS A 144 -8.89 -4.58 -8.68
CA LYS A 144 -8.12 -5.77 -9.04
C LYS A 144 -6.93 -5.33 -9.89
N VAL A 145 -5.71 -5.52 -9.40
CA VAL A 145 -4.47 -5.06 -10.04
C VAL A 145 -3.51 -6.24 -10.14
N CYS A 146 -2.68 -6.31 -11.17
CA CYS A 146 -1.64 -7.34 -11.22
C CYS A 146 -0.54 -7.05 -10.18
N MET A 147 0.11 -8.10 -9.67
CA MET A 147 1.15 -7.96 -8.62
C MET A 147 2.33 -7.10 -9.07
N PHE A 148 2.66 -7.16 -10.35
CA PHE A 148 3.71 -6.36 -10.98
C PHE A 148 3.07 -5.52 -12.07
N CYS A 149 2.40 -4.45 -11.64
CA CYS A 149 1.82 -3.50 -12.58
C CYS A 149 2.93 -2.62 -13.12
N PRO A 150 3.15 -2.57 -14.46
CA PRO A 150 4.15 -1.68 -15.03
C PRO A 150 3.83 -0.24 -14.63
N GLN A 151 4.89 0.50 -14.34
CA GLN A 151 4.86 1.95 -14.25
C GLN A 151 5.33 2.41 -15.63
N ASP A 152 4.42 3.01 -16.40
CA ASP A 152 4.84 3.77 -17.59
C ASP A 152 5.58 5.04 -17.13
#